data_AF-A0A948PR00-F1
#
_entry.id   AF-A0A948PR00-F1
#
_cell.length_a   1.000
_cell.length_b   1.000
_cell.length_c   1.000
_cell.angle_alpha   90.00
_cell.angle_beta   90.00
_cell.angle_gamma   90.00
#
_symmetry.space_group_name_H-M   'P 1'
#
loop_
_entity.id
_entity.type
_entity.pdbx_description
1 polymer ?
#
loop_
_entity_poly.entity_id
_entity_poly.type
_entity_poly.pdbx_seq_one_letter_code
_entity_poly.pdbx_strand_id
1 'polypeptide(L)' 'GVSKVIIPKGNEKDILEIPKNVRKGLSILAFSDMDEVMKEVGLVK' A
#
# COMPACT_ATOMS: atom_id res chain seq x y z
N GLY A 1 -6.48 -5.14 -13.42
CA GLY A 1 -5.49 -5.67 -12.47
C GLY A 1 -5.31 -4.64 -11.37
N VAL A 2 -5.38 -5.06 -10.10
CA VAL A 2 -5.15 -4.17 -8.96
C VAL A 2 -3.64 -4.04 -8.78
N SER A 3 -3.04 -2.98 -9.31
CA SER A 3 -1.58 -2.81 -9.33
C SER A 3 -1.02 -2.04 -8.13
N LYS A 4 -1.86 -1.31 -7.39
CA LYS A 4 -1.47 -0.54 -6.19
C LYS A 4 -2.22 -1.09 -4.97
N VAL A 5 -1.48 -1.51 -3.95
CA VAL A 5 -2.01 -1.94 -2.65
C VAL A 5 -1.54 -0.94 -1.60
N ILE A 6 -2.48 -0.44 -0.81
CA ILE A 6 -2.23 0.60 0.18
C ILE A 6 -2.36 -0.06 1.55
N ILE A 7 -1.32 0.02 2.37
CA ILE A 7 -1.27 -0.69 3.65
C ILE A 7 -0.77 0.24 4.77
N PRO A 8 -1.33 0.17 5.99
CA PRO A 8 -0.83 1.01 7.08
C PRO A 8 0.62 0.67 7.42
N LYS A 9 1.40 1.66 7.88
CA LYS A 9 2.83 1.54 8.21
C LYS A 9 3.11 0.45 9.25
N GLY A 10 2.15 0.16 10.13
CA GLY A 10 2.23 -0.96 11.07
C GLY A 10 2.26 -2.34 10.38
N ASN A 11 1.65 -2.47 9.21
CA ASN A 11 1.56 -3.71 8.44
C ASN A 11 2.67 -3.89 7.39
N GLU A 12 3.55 -2.90 7.18
CA GLU A 12 4.66 -3.02 6.22
C GLU A 12 5.58 -4.21 6.54
N LYS A 13 5.78 -4.48 7.84
CA LYS A 13 6.58 -5.62 8.33
C LYS A 13 6.00 -6.97 7.91
N ASP A 14 4.68 -7.09 7.92
CA ASP A 14 3.96 -8.31 7.51
C ASP A 14 4.14 -8.56 5.99
N ILE A 15 4.06 -7.49 5.20
CA ILE A 15 4.28 -7.56 3.75
C ILE A 15 5.74 -7.87 3.41
N LEU A 16 6.68 -7.39 4.24
CA LEU A 16 8.10 -7.73 4.20
C LEU A 16 8.42 -9.19 4.53
N GLU A 17 7.44 -10.00 4.94
CA GLU A 17 7.55 -11.46 5.05
C GLU A 17 6.95 -12.23 3.85
N ILE A 18 6.02 -11.62 3.09
CA ILE A 18 5.36 -12.28 1.94
C ILE A 18 6.34 -12.55 0.78
N PRO A 19 6.38 -13.74 0.17
CA PRO A 19 7.35 -14.09 -0.88
C PRO A 19 7.43 -13.09 -2.05
N LYS A 20 8.65 -12.90 -2.60
CA LYS A 20 8.97 -11.93 -3.66
C LYS A 20 8.11 -12.05 -4.93
N ASN A 21 7.57 -13.25 -5.22
CA ASN A 21 6.66 -13.49 -6.35
C ASN A 21 5.37 -12.67 -6.26
N VAL A 22 4.90 -12.38 -5.05
CA VAL A 22 3.72 -11.54 -4.79
C VAL A 22 4.10 -10.06 -4.78
N ARG A 23 5.24 -9.70 -4.16
CA ARG A 23 5.73 -8.31 -4.11
C ARG A 23 6.10 -7.73 -5.48
N LYS A 24 6.62 -8.54 -6.39
CA LYS A 24 6.99 -8.07 -7.74
C LYS A 24 5.78 -7.63 -8.58
N GLY A 25 4.57 -8.13 -8.26
CA GLY A 25 3.34 -7.79 -8.97
C GLY A 25 2.50 -6.69 -8.31
N LEU A 26 2.88 -6.23 -7.11
CA LEU A 26 2.08 -5.30 -6.30
C LEU A 26 2.93 -4.11 -5.87
N SER A 27 2.58 -2.91 -6.32
CA SER A 27 3.13 -1.68 -5.76
C SER A 27 2.50 -1.44 -4.39
N ILE A 28 3.25 -1.74 -3.33
CA ILE A 28 2.82 -1.50 -1.95
C ILE A 28 3.18 -0.07 -1.56
N LEU A 29 2.20 0.70 -1.10
CA LEU A 29 2.38 2.02 -0.50
C LEU A 29 2.03 1.96 0.98
N ALA A 30 2.99 2.30 1.82
CA ALA A 30 2.79 2.40 3.27
C ALA A 30 2.33 3.81 3.64
N PHE A 31 1.26 3.92 4.44
CA PHE A 31 0.75 5.19 4.94
C PHE A 31 0.72 5.20 6.47
N SER A 32 1.02 6.35 7.08
CA SER A 32 0.90 6.50 8.54
C SER A 32 -0.50 6.99 8.93
N ASP A 33 -1.11 7.80 8.07
CA ASP A 33 -2.34 8.53 8.35
C ASP A 33 -3.34 8.37 7.19
N MET A 34 -4.63 8.27 7.50
CA MET A 34 -5.69 8.16 6.48
C MET A 34 -5.79 9.41 5.59
N ASP A 35 -5.32 10.56 6.07
CA ASP A 35 -5.27 11.81 5.32
C ASP A 35 -4.38 11.71 4.07
N GLU A 36 -3.21 11.05 4.17
CA GLU A 36 -2.33 10.80 3.03
C GLU A 36 -3.00 9.86 2.01
N VAL A 37 -3.67 8.82 2.50
CA VAL A 37 -4.39 7.87 1.63
C VAL A 37 -5.49 8.58 0.86
N MET A 38 -6.24 9.46 1.51
CA MET A 38 -7.36 10.16 0.87
C MET A 38 -6.88 11.12 -0.23
N LYS A 39 -5.71 11.74 -0.07
CA LYS A 39 -5.05 12.57 -1.10
C LYS A 39 -4.52 11.73 -2.27
N GLU A 40 -3.88 10.60 -1.99
CA GLU A 40 -3.29 9.76 -3.04
C GLU A 40 -4.32 8.94 -3.83
N VAL A 41 -5.42 8.53 -3.19
CA VAL A 41 -6.49 7.74 -3.85
C VAL A 41 -7.50 8.64 -4.59
N GLY A 42 -7.51 9.95 -4.32
CA GLY A 42 -8.25 10.92 -5.13
C GLY A 42 -9.77 10.88 -4.92
N LEU A 43 -10.24 10.88 -3.67
CA LEU A 43 -11.64 11.22 -3.35
C LEU A 43 -11.88 12.74 -3.22
N VAL A 44 -10.92 13.55 -3.60
CA VAL A 44 -11.05 15.00 -3.73
C VAL A 44 -10.63 15.38 -5.15
N LYS A 45 -11.63 15.61 -6.00
CA LYS A 45 -11.51 16.37 -7.25
C LYS A 45 -11.75 17.83 -6.96
#